data_AF-A0A5C6N154-F1
#
_entry.id   AF-A0A5C6N154-F1
#
_cell.length_a   1.000
_cell.length_b   1.000
_cell.length_c   1.000
_cell.angle_alpha   90.00
_cell.angle_beta   90.00
_cell.angle_gamma   90.00
#
_symmetry.space_group_name_H-M   'P 1'
#
loop_
_entity.id
_entity.type
_entity.pdbx_description
1 polymer ?
#
loop_
_entity_poly.entity_id
_entity_poly.type
_entity_poly.pdbx_seq_one_letter_code
_entity_poly.pdbx_strand_id
1 'polypeptide(L)'
;MHLLFLGSSDINECERDPCKNGGICTDLVANYSCECPGEYMGRNCQYKCSGPLGMEGGIISNQQITASSTHRALFGLQKWYPYFARLNRRGLVNAWTAAENDRWPWIQINLQRRMRVTGLITQGAKRFGSAEYVKSYKVAYSDDGKTWRTYKVRSKDDDMIFRGNVDNNTPSASSFTPPIEAQYVRIYPQVCRRHCTLRMELLGCELSGCSEPMGMKSGHIQDYQITASSIFRTVNMDMFTWEPGKARLDKQGKVNAWTAGHSDQSQWLQVRAGRS
;
A
#
# COMPACT_ATOMS: atom_id res chain seq x y z
N MET A 1 -23.14 -57.21 15.85
CA MET A 1 -23.53 -56.01 15.09
C MET A 1 -22.28 -55.14 14.97
N HIS A 2 -21.53 -55.30 13.88
CA HIS A 2 -20.37 -54.47 13.57
C HIS A 2 -20.87 -53.06 13.27
N LEU A 3 -20.45 -52.07 14.07
CA LEU A 3 -20.53 -50.67 13.68
C LEU A 3 -19.57 -50.47 12.51
N LEU A 4 -20.12 -50.56 11.29
CA LEU A 4 -19.48 -50.03 10.11
C LEU A 4 -19.41 -48.51 10.31
N PHE A 5 -18.21 -48.00 10.60
CA PHE A 5 -17.91 -46.59 10.35
C PHE A 5 -18.20 -46.35 8.87
N LEU A 6 -19.26 -45.60 8.59
CA LEU A 6 -19.52 -45.05 7.27
C LEU A 6 -18.27 -44.25 6.89
N GLY A 7 -17.48 -44.78 5.94
CA GLY A 7 -16.46 -43.99 5.28
C GLY A 7 -17.15 -42.77 4.71
N SER A 8 -16.80 -41.58 5.21
CA SER A 8 -17.21 -40.35 4.57
C SER A 8 -16.69 -40.43 3.13
N SER A 9 -17.60 -40.45 2.17
CA SER A 9 -17.25 -40.18 0.78
C SER A 9 -16.54 -38.83 0.80
N ASP A 10 -15.21 -38.83 0.65
CA ASP A 10 -14.45 -37.60 0.52
C ASP A 10 -14.87 -37.00 -0.81
N ILE A 11 -15.72 -35.97 -0.74
CA ILE A 11 -16.25 -35.30 -1.92
C ILE A 11 -15.12 -34.39 -2.38
N ASN A 12 -14.59 -34.61 -3.57
CA ASN A 12 -13.54 -33.75 -4.09
C ASN A 12 -14.06 -32.32 -4.31
N GLU A 13 -13.77 -31.41 -3.39
CA GLU A 13 -14.27 -30.03 -3.46
C GLU A 13 -13.56 -29.21 -4.55
N CYS A 14 -12.44 -29.70 -5.09
CA CYS A 14 -11.72 -29.06 -6.19
C CYS A 14 -12.40 -29.23 -7.56
N GLU A 15 -13.35 -30.18 -7.74
CA GLU A 15 -14.05 -30.37 -9.02
C GLU A 15 -14.84 -29.14 -9.48
N ARG A 16 -15.18 -28.23 -8.55
CA ARG A 16 -15.93 -27.00 -8.86
C ARG A 16 -15.05 -25.79 -9.18
N ASP A 17 -13.74 -26.00 -9.35
CA ASP A 17 -12.74 -24.94 -9.55
C ASP A 17 -12.92 -23.76 -8.57
N PRO A 18 -12.87 -24.03 -7.24
CA PRO A 18 -13.10 -22.99 -6.26
C PRO A 18 -11.99 -21.92 -6.26
N CYS A 19 -10.75 -22.30 -6.54
CA CYS A 19 -9.59 -21.41 -6.59
C CYS A 19 -9.63 -20.52 -7.84
N LYS A 20 -9.51 -19.20 -7.64
CA LYS A 20 -9.53 -18.17 -8.68
C LYS A 20 -8.12 -17.71 -9.03
N ASN A 21 -8.00 -16.93 -10.11
CA ASN A 21 -6.77 -16.25 -10.51
C ASN A 21 -5.53 -17.17 -10.65
N GLY A 22 -5.74 -18.41 -11.10
CA GLY A 22 -4.66 -19.40 -11.27
C GLY A 22 -4.20 -20.06 -9.98
N GLY A 23 -4.99 -20.00 -8.90
CA GLY A 23 -4.74 -20.77 -7.67
C GLY A 23 -4.79 -22.27 -7.91
N ILE A 24 -3.88 -23.00 -7.25
CA ILE A 24 -3.82 -24.47 -7.30
C ILE A 24 -4.68 -25.02 -6.18
N CYS A 25 -5.65 -25.88 -6.51
CA CYS A 25 -6.55 -26.50 -5.53
C CYS A 25 -5.97 -27.82 -5.03
N THR A 26 -5.99 -27.99 -3.71
CA THR A 26 -5.66 -29.25 -3.03
C THR A 26 -6.86 -29.70 -2.23
N ASP A 27 -7.35 -30.89 -2.55
CA ASP A 27 -8.46 -31.56 -1.88
C ASP A 27 -8.05 -32.05 -0.49
N LEU A 28 -8.92 -31.91 0.50
CA LEU A 28 -8.73 -32.31 1.90
C LEU A 28 -10.02 -32.97 2.42
N VAL A 29 -9.95 -33.60 3.58
CA VAL A 29 -11.14 -34.26 4.15
C VAL A 29 -12.24 -33.25 4.46
N ALA A 30 -13.34 -33.30 3.68
CA ALA A 30 -14.49 -32.38 3.75
C ALA A 30 -14.12 -30.89 3.61
N ASN A 31 -13.04 -30.56 2.91
CA ASN A 31 -12.58 -29.20 2.69
C ASN A 31 -11.58 -29.13 1.53
N TYR A 32 -11.25 -27.93 1.07
CA TYR A 32 -10.15 -27.70 0.13
C TYR A 32 -9.23 -26.58 0.62
N SER A 33 -8.02 -26.57 0.07
CA SER A 33 -7.05 -25.47 0.22
C SER A 33 -6.64 -24.95 -1.15
N CYS A 34 -6.48 -23.63 -1.27
CA CYS A 34 -5.95 -23.01 -2.48
C CYS A 34 -4.55 -22.44 -2.23
N GLU A 35 -3.58 -22.85 -3.04
CA GLU A 35 -2.28 -22.20 -3.10
C GLU A 35 -2.34 -21.01 -4.09
N CYS A 36 -2.25 -19.79 -3.57
CA CYS A 36 -2.42 -18.59 -4.38
C CYS A 36 -1.10 -18.11 -5.01
N PRO A 37 -1.06 -17.91 -6.34
CA PRO A 37 0.12 -17.40 -7.00
C PRO A 37 0.34 -15.91 -6.73
N GLY A 38 1.61 -15.53 -6.58
CA GLY A 38 2.07 -14.13 -6.63
C GLY A 38 1.35 -13.18 -5.67
N GLU A 39 0.59 -12.25 -6.25
CA GLU A 39 -0.10 -11.15 -5.55
C GLU A 39 -1.51 -11.52 -5.06
N TYR A 40 -1.97 -12.76 -5.25
CA TYR A 40 -3.32 -13.16 -4.84
C TYR A 40 -3.38 -13.74 -3.41
N MET A 41 -4.54 -13.59 -2.77
CA MET A 41 -4.82 -14.08 -1.43
C MET A 41 -6.31 -14.41 -1.23
N GLY A 42 -6.63 -14.94 -0.04
CA GLY A 42 -7.97 -15.38 0.33
C GLY A 42 -8.13 -16.89 0.18
N ARG A 43 -9.22 -17.44 0.74
CA ARG A 43 -9.49 -18.89 0.69
C ARG A 43 -9.50 -19.42 -0.75
N ASN A 44 -9.92 -18.59 -1.70
CA ASN A 44 -10.10 -18.95 -3.09
C ASN A 44 -9.21 -18.10 -4.00
N CYS A 45 -8.16 -17.45 -3.48
CA CYS A 45 -7.29 -16.55 -4.25
C CYS A 45 -8.04 -15.42 -4.98
N GLN A 46 -9.18 -15.01 -4.45
CA GLN A 46 -10.06 -14.03 -5.06
C GLN A 46 -9.58 -12.59 -4.87
N TYR A 47 -8.75 -12.35 -3.86
CA TYR A 47 -8.32 -11.01 -3.44
C TYR A 47 -6.94 -10.67 -3.99
N LYS A 48 -6.76 -9.43 -4.45
CA LYS A 48 -5.48 -8.93 -4.97
C LYS A 48 -4.75 -8.12 -3.91
N CYS A 49 -3.66 -8.66 -3.40
CA CYS A 49 -2.77 -8.06 -2.40
C CYS A 49 -1.67 -7.20 -3.06
N SER A 50 -2.03 -6.23 -3.88
CA SER A 50 -1.07 -5.34 -4.56
C SER A 50 -1.42 -3.86 -4.41
N GLY A 51 -2.26 -3.52 -3.41
CA GLY A 51 -2.74 -2.16 -3.19
C GLY A 51 -1.70 -1.28 -2.46
N PRO A 52 -1.79 0.05 -2.58
CA PRO A 52 -0.94 0.94 -1.81
C PRO A 52 -1.25 0.84 -0.31
N LEU A 53 -0.21 0.72 0.52
CA LEU A 53 -0.34 0.69 1.98
C LEU A 53 -0.51 2.11 2.57
N GLY A 54 -0.35 3.13 1.74
CA GLY A 54 -0.78 4.49 2.04
C GLY A 54 0.35 5.42 2.48
N MET A 55 1.53 5.25 1.89
CA MET A 55 2.59 6.24 1.96
C MET A 55 2.18 7.52 1.21
N GLU A 56 1.69 7.43 -0.02
CA GLU A 56 1.20 8.58 -0.80
C GLU A 56 -0.09 9.15 -0.19
N GLY A 57 -1.04 8.27 0.11
CA GLY A 57 -2.38 8.64 0.61
C GLY A 57 -2.43 9.14 2.06
N GLY A 58 -1.33 9.08 2.81
CA GLY A 58 -1.26 9.60 4.18
C GLY A 58 -1.82 8.69 5.27
N ILE A 59 -2.29 7.48 4.93
CA ILE A 59 -2.72 6.47 5.92
C ILE A 59 -1.55 6.12 6.85
N ILE A 60 -0.34 5.97 6.28
CA ILE A 60 0.89 5.86 7.07
C ILE A 60 1.24 7.26 7.56
N SER A 61 1.14 7.49 8.86
CA SER A 61 1.42 8.78 9.50
C SER A 61 2.91 9.15 9.48
N ASN A 62 3.24 10.41 9.73
CA ASN A 62 4.65 10.87 9.74
C ASN A 62 5.47 10.18 10.84
N GLN A 63 4.84 9.83 11.95
CA GLN A 63 5.47 9.17 13.10
C GLN A 63 5.88 7.73 12.79
N GLN A 64 5.26 7.10 11.79
CA GLN A 64 5.56 5.74 11.36
C GLN A 64 6.79 5.64 10.45
N ILE A 65 7.32 6.78 9.97
CA ILE A 65 8.42 6.81 9.01
C ILE A 65 9.67 7.38 9.69
N THR A 66 10.68 6.56 9.87
CA THR A 66 11.97 6.94 10.48
C THR A 66 13.13 6.64 9.55
N ALA A 67 14.30 7.23 9.79
CA ALA A 67 15.50 6.98 9.00
C ALA A 67 16.75 7.05 9.88
N SER A 68 17.85 6.50 9.37
CA SER A 68 19.18 6.59 9.98
C SER A 68 19.67 8.02 10.12
N SER A 69 19.42 8.83 9.09
CA SER A 69 19.92 10.19 8.98
C SER A 69 19.04 11.03 8.06
N THR A 70 19.30 12.33 8.03
CA THR A 70 18.55 13.30 7.22
C THR A 70 19.48 14.38 6.70
N HIS A 71 19.40 14.66 5.40
CA HIS A 71 20.11 15.76 4.76
C HIS A 71 19.52 17.10 5.15
N ARG A 72 20.40 18.06 5.39
CA ARG A 72 20.08 19.46 5.64
C ARG A 72 20.82 20.32 4.62
N ALA A 73 20.08 21.07 3.80
CA ALA A 73 20.63 21.99 2.81
C ALA A 73 20.31 23.45 3.17
N LEU A 74 20.97 24.40 2.49
CA LEU A 74 20.82 25.85 2.67
C LEU A 74 20.86 26.29 4.14
N PHE A 75 21.99 26.09 4.82
CA PHE A 75 22.17 26.47 6.23
C PHE A 75 21.08 25.90 7.17
N GLY A 76 20.48 24.76 6.81
CA GLY A 76 19.44 24.10 7.60
C GLY A 76 18.00 24.53 7.29
N LEU A 77 17.79 25.41 6.32
CA LEU A 77 16.46 25.84 5.87
C LEU A 77 15.73 24.74 5.09
N GLN A 78 16.45 23.87 4.38
CA GLN A 78 15.87 22.73 3.67
C GLN A 78 16.17 21.43 4.42
N LYS A 79 15.14 20.78 4.94
CA LYS A 79 15.26 19.55 5.74
C LYS A 79 14.55 18.39 5.05
N TRP A 80 15.33 17.44 4.53
CA TRP A 80 14.82 16.31 3.72
C TRP A 80 14.42 15.12 4.60
N TYR A 81 13.49 15.35 5.54
CA TYR A 81 13.08 14.37 6.55
C TYR A 81 12.45 13.09 5.96
N PRO A 82 12.50 11.96 6.69
CA PRO A 82 11.95 10.67 6.26
C PRO A 82 10.47 10.74 5.85
N TYR A 83 9.64 11.51 6.56
CA TYR A 83 8.21 11.63 6.25
C TYR A 83 7.91 12.31 4.90
N PHE A 84 8.91 12.87 4.22
CA PHE A 84 8.80 13.34 2.84
C PHE A 84 8.92 12.22 1.80
N ALA A 85 9.31 11.00 2.18
CA ALA A 85 9.47 9.85 1.29
C ALA A 85 8.16 9.25 0.78
N ARG A 86 7.22 10.08 0.33
CA ARG A 86 5.91 9.69 -0.17
C ARG A 86 5.90 9.78 -1.69
N LEU A 87 5.41 8.76 -2.37
CA LEU A 87 5.30 8.74 -3.84
C LEU A 87 4.58 9.99 -4.35
N ASN A 88 4.99 10.49 -5.51
CA ASN A 88 4.42 11.65 -6.21
C ASN A 88 4.37 12.97 -5.42
N ARG A 89 4.95 13.04 -4.22
CA ARG A 89 5.00 14.26 -3.42
C ARG A 89 5.66 15.39 -4.22
N ARG A 90 5.05 16.57 -4.18
CA ARG A 90 5.48 17.80 -4.87
C ARG A 90 5.99 18.84 -3.88
N GLY A 91 6.71 19.84 -4.37
CA GLY A 91 7.28 20.93 -3.58
C GLY A 91 8.80 21.07 -3.78
N LEU A 92 9.39 22.10 -3.17
CA LEU A 92 10.83 22.34 -3.20
C LEU A 92 11.62 21.26 -2.42
N VAL A 93 11.04 20.78 -1.31
CA VAL A 93 11.51 19.64 -0.54
C VAL A 93 10.40 18.61 -0.53
N ASN A 94 10.60 17.51 -1.24
CA ASN A 94 9.54 16.57 -1.56
C ASN A 94 9.95 15.10 -1.46
N ALA A 95 11.12 14.81 -0.92
CA ALA A 95 11.62 13.46 -0.71
C ALA A 95 12.40 13.37 0.61
N TRP A 96 12.72 12.14 1.02
CA TRP A 96 13.77 11.92 2.01
C TRP A 96 15.12 11.88 1.30
N THR A 97 16.14 12.46 1.92
CA THR A 97 17.54 12.33 1.49
C THR A 97 18.39 12.02 2.70
N ALA A 98 19.26 11.02 2.59
CA ALA A 98 20.21 10.66 3.64
C ALA A 98 21.28 11.75 3.84
N ALA A 99 21.85 11.84 5.06
CA ALA A 99 22.98 12.72 5.31
C ALA A 99 24.23 12.27 4.52
N GLU A 100 25.09 13.21 4.14
CA GLU A 100 26.24 12.94 3.26
C GLU A 100 27.33 12.07 3.92
N ASN A 101 27.42 12.13 5.25
CA ASN A 101 28.37 11.35 6.05
C ASN A 101 27.83 9.97 6.47
N ASP A 102 26.58 9.64 6.13
CA ASP A 102 25.98 8.35 6.45
C ASP A 102 26.39 7.31 5.39
N ARG A 103 27.28 6.41 5.77
CA ARG A 103 27.79 5.34 4.90
C ARG A 103 26.77 4.22 4.65
N TRP A 104 25.80 4.06 5.54
CA TRP A 104 24.84 2.95 5.51
C TRP A 104 23.42 3.45 5.78
N PRO A 105 22.90 4.33 4.91
CA PRO A 105 21.63 4.95 5.17
C PRO A 105 20.49 3.94 5.11
N TRP A 106 19.47 4.15 5.93
CA TRP A 106 18.25 3.38 5.88
C TRP A 106 17.03 4.26 6.14
N ILE A 107 15.91 3.86 5.56
CA ILE A 107 14.58 4.38 5.89
C ILE A 107 13.69 3.22 6.30
N GLN A 108 12.90 3.42 7.34
CA GLN A 108 12.09 2.42 8.00
C GLN A 108 10.64 2.89 8.07
N ILE A 109 9.74 1.93 7.85
CA ILE A 109 8.30 2.10 7.95
C ILE A 109 7.78 1.13 9.01
N ASN A 110 7.08 1.67 10.01
CA ASN A 110 6.31 0.89 10.98
C ASN A 110 4.86 0.81 10.53
N LEU A 111 4.41 -0.37 10.09
CA LEU A 111 3.05 -0.60 9.63
C LEU A 111 2.04 -0.76 10.78
N GLN A 112 2.49 -0.71 12.05
CA GLN A 112 1.71 -0.87 13.29
C GLN A 112 1.05 -2.23 13.49
N ARG A 113 0.81 -2.97 12.41
CA ARG A 113 0.25 -4.32 12.37
C ARG A 113 1.08 -5.18 11.44
N ARG A 114 0.99 -6.50 11.59
CA ARG A 114 1.67 -7.44 10.68
C ARG A 114 0.94 -7.47 9.34
N MET A 115 1.62 -7.00 8.29
CA MET A 115 1.07 -6.86 6.95
C MET A 115 1.79 -7.79 5.98
N ARG A 116 1.14 -8.13 4.87
CA ARG A 116 1.75 -8.80 3.72
C ARG A 116 2.17 -7.74 2.70
N VAL A 117 3.47 -7.55 2.56
CA VAL A 117 4.10 -6.58 1.65
C VAL A 117 4.56 -7.31 0.40
N THR A 118 3.98 -6.95 -0.73
CA THR A 118 4.17 -7.63 -2.02
C THR A 118 5.07 -6.84 -2.98
N GLY A 119 5.32 -5.57 -2.70
CA GLY A 119 6.23 -4.78 -3.52
C GLY A 119 6.55 -3.40 -2.95
N LEU A 120 7.39 -2.68 -3.70
CA LEU A 120 7.82 -1.33 -3.41
C LEU A 120 7.89 -0.54 -4.71
N ILE A 121 7.28 0.64 -4.73
CA ILE A 121 7.47 1.62 -5.79
C ILE A 121 8.43 2.69 -5.28
N THR A 122 9.44 3.04 -6.07
CA THR A 122 10.42 4.07 -5.75
C THR A 122 10.44 5.19 -6.77
N GLN A 123 10.76 6.40 -6.34
CA GLN A 123 10.99 7.60 -7.16
C GLN A 123 12.16 8.40 -6.57
N GLY A 124 12.85 9.16 -7.42
CA GLY A 124 13.87 10.12 -6.98
C GLY A 124 13.31 11.50 -6.64
N ALA A 125 14.17 12.51 -6.61
CA ALA A 125 13.81 13.91 -6.61
C ALA A 125 14.81 14.75 -7.40
N LYS A 126 14.56 16.06 -7.48
CA LYS A 126 15.50 17.00 -8.07
C LYS A 126 15.78 18.13 -7.10
N ARG A 127 17.03 18.56 -7.04
CA ARG A 127 17.47 19.69 -6.22
C ARG A 127 18.35 20.59 -7.08
N PHE A 128 18.00 21.88 -7.15
CA PHE A 128 18.67 22.87 -8.01
C PHE A 128 18.93 22.36 -9.45
N GLY A 129 17.90 21.83 -10.09
CA GLY A 129 17.98 21.30 -11.47
C GLY A 129 18.69 19.96 -11.62
N SER A 130 19.25 19.41 -10.54
CA SER A 130 20.02 18.17 -10.57
C SER A 130 19.20 16.99 -10.06
N ALA A 131 19.16 15.91 -10.83
CA ALA A 131 18.46 14.68 -10.46
C ALA A 131 19.23 13.90 -9.39
N GLU A 132 18.52 13.48 -8.35
CA GLU A 132 19.01 12.69 -7.21
C GLU A 132 18.07 11.49 -7.02
N TYR A 133 18.60 10.28 -6.96
CA TYR A 133 17.79 9.06 -6.84
C TYR A 133 18.61 7.83 -6.44
N VAL A 134 17.93 6.83 -5.89
CA VAL A 134 18.51 5.51 -5.58
C VAL A 134 18.49 4.62 -6.81
N LYS A 135 19.66 4.12 -7.23
CA LYS A 135 19.83 3.20 -8.37
C LYS A 135 19.66 1.73 -8.00
N SER A 136 20.00 1.37 -6.77
CA SER A 136 19.79 0.02 -6.24
C SER A 136 19.65 0.04 -4.73
N TYR A 137 18.92 -0.93 -4.19
CA TYR A 137 18.65 -1.04 -2.76
C TYR A 137 18.47 -2.48 -2.31
N LYS A 138 18.67 -2.71 -1.01
CA LYS A 138 18.30 -3.95 -0.32
C LYS A 138 17.09 -3.67 0.57
N VAL A 139 16.37 -4.73 0.92
CA VAL A 139 15.19 -4.66 1.79
C VAL A 139 15.44 -5.57 2.99
N ALA A 140 15.13 -5.09 4.18
CA ALA A 140 15.04 -5.92 5.37
C ALA A 140 13.68 -5.72 6.05
N TYR A 141 13.29 -6.68 6.85
CA TYR A 141 12.02 -6.68 7.54
C TYR A 141 12.15 -7.27 8.94
N SER A 142 11.20 -6.92 9.80
CA SER A 142 11.20 -7.28 11.22
C SER A 142 9.79 -7.27 11.79
N ASP A 143 9.51 -8.11 12.77
CA ASP A 143 8.26 -8.10 13.53
C ASP A 143 8.34 -7.25 14.80
N ASP A 144 9.54 -7.01 15.33
CA ASP A 144 9.77 -6.33 16.62
C ASP A 144 10.54 -5.00 16.50
N GLY A 145 11.05 -4.68 15.31
CA GLY A 145 11.90 -3.52 15.04
C GLY A 145 13.33 -3.64 15.58
N LYS A 146 13.69 -4.76 16.22
CA LYS A 146 15.00 -5.03 16.85
C LYS A 146 15.78 -6.10 16.08
N THR A 147 15.12 -7.21 15.76
CA THR A 147 15.71 -8.33 15.01
C THR A 147 15.35 -8.20 13.53
N TRP A 148 16.36 -8.08 12.67
CA TRP A 148 16.18 -7.77 11.26
C TRP A 148 16.57 -8.95 10.39
N ARG A 149 15.72 -9.26 9.41
CA ARG A 149 15.98 -10.27 8.37
C ARG A 149 16.11 -9.56 7.03
N THR A 150 17.21 -9.81 6.33
CA THR A 150 17.40 -9.29 4.97
C THR A 150 16.62 -10.15 3.98
N TYR A 151 16.02 -9.51 2.98
CA TYR A 151 15.34 -10.20 1.90
C TYR A 151 16.36 -10.88 0.97
N LYS A 152 16.21 -12.19 0.77
CA LYS A 152 17.17 -13.03 0.06
C LYS A 152 16.65 -13.49 -1.29
N VAL A 153 17.57 -13.93 -2.15
CA VAL A 153 17.22 -14.57 -3.42
C VAL A 153 16.60 -15.95 -3.16
N ARG A 154 15.51 -16.32 -3.85
CA ARG A 154 14.76 -17.57 -3.64
C ARG A 154 15.62 -18.85 -3.69
N SER A 155 16.79 -18.80 -4.33
CA SER A 155 17.65 -19.97 -4.60
C SER A 155 19.09 -19.84 -4.08
N LYS A 156 19.42 -18.77 -3.36
CA LYS A 156 20.77 -18.52 -2.82
C LYS A 156 20.68 -17.85 -1.46
N ASP A 157 21.71 -18.04 -0.64
CA ASP A 157 21.81 -17.34 0.64
C ASP A 157 22.21 -15.85 0.50
N ASP A 158 22.42 -15.41 -0.74
CA ASP A 158 22.79 -14.04 -1.07
C ASP A 158 21.63 -13.05 -0.87
N ASP A 159 21.98 -11.86 -0.37
CA ASP A 159 21.06 -10.73 -0.27
C ASP A 159 20.51 -10.34 -1.65
N MET A 160 19.20 -10.16 -1.74
CA MET A 160 18.57 -9.64 -2.95
C MET A 160 18.89 -8.15 -3.12
N ILE A 161 19.42 -7.79 -4.30
CA ILE A 161 19.64 -6.40 -4.68
C ILE A 161 18.62 -6.01 -5.74
N PHE A 162 17.72 -5.11 -5.38
CA PHE A 162 16.70 -4.58 -6.28
C PHE A 162 17.27 -3.45 -7.14
N ARG A 163 16.87 -3.41 -8.40
CA ARG A 163 17.11 -2.26 -9.28
C ARG A 163 16.11 -1.16 -8.92
N GLY A 164 16.65 0.03 -8.68
CA GLY A 164 15.88 1.24 -8.37
C GLY A 164 15.65 2.09 -9.61
N ASN A 165 15.69 3.41 -9.41
CA ASN A 165 15.34 4.38 -10.43
C ASN A 165 16.48 4.65 -11.43
N VAL A 166 16.08 5.03 -12.65
CA VAL A 166 16.97 5.53 -13.70
C VAL A 166 16.95 7.05 -13.83
N ASP A 167 15.95 7.70 -13.25
CA ASP A 167 15.74 9.15 -13.25
C ASP A 167 15.10 9.63 -11.93
N ASN A 168 14.75 10.92 -11.85
CA ASN A 168 14.18 11.52 -10.64
C ASN A 168 12.66 11.42 -10.50
N ASN A 169 11.88 11.05 -11.52
CA ASN A 169 10.43 11.21 -11.54
C ASN A 169 9.66 9.95 -11.90
N THR A 170 10.19 9.11 -12.78
CA THR A 170 9.53 7.89 -13.23
C THR A 170 9.47 6.89 -12.05
N PRO A 171 8.26 6.45 -11.64
CA PRO A 171 8.14 5.40 -10.64
C PRO A 171 8.77 4.10 -11.13
N SER A 172 9.56 3.45 -10.27
CA SER A 172 10.14 2.13 -10.51
C SER A 172 9.53 1.15 -9.53
N ALA A 173 8.83 0.14 -10.03
CA ALA A 173 8.18 -0.87 -9.20
C ALA A 173 9.05 -2.13 -9.11
N SER A 174 9.16 -2.67 -7.89
CA SER A 174 9.79 -3.96 -7.61
C SER A 174 8.82 -4.84 -6.84
N SER A 175 8.68 -6.08 -7.29
CA SER A 175 7.85 -7.09 -6.63
C SER A 175 8.71 -7.95 -5.69
N PHE A 176 8.11 -8.39 -4.58
CA PHE A 176 8.70 -9.32 -3.63
C PHE A 176 8.10 -10.71 -3.84
N THR A 177 8.93 -11.66 -4.29
CA THR A 177 8.54 -13.07 -4.49
C THR A 177 9.58 -13.99 -3.82
N PRO A 178 9.28 -14.55 -2.63
CA PRO A 178 7.99 -14.54 -1.93
C PRO A 178 7.65 -13.17 -1.30
N PRO A 179 6.36 -12.90 -1.01
CA PRO A 179 5.94 -11.68 -0.32
C PRO A 179 6.49 -11.65 1.12
N ILE A 180 6.70 -10.45 1.65
CA ILE A 180 7.22 -10.24 3.01
C ILE A 180 6.04 -10.14 3.99
N GLU A 181 6.08 -10.91 5.07
CA GLU A 181 5.10 -10.79 6.16
C GLU A 181 5.78 -10.20 7.40
N ALA A 182 5.53 -8.92 7.68
CA ALA A 182 6.19 -8.22 8.77
C ALA A 182 5.41 -6.99 9.23
N GLN A 183 5.75 -6.48 10.42
CA GLN A 183 5.28 -5.17 10.89
C GLN A 183 6.20 -4.02 10.43
N TYR A 184 7.50 -4.26 10.36
CA TYR A 184 8.49 -3.27 10.00
C TYR A 184 9.15 -3.64 8.68
N VAL A 185 9.28 -2.64 7.80
CA VAL A 185 10.05 -2.76 6.56
C VAL A 185 11.11 -1.66 6.57
N ARG A 186 12.33 -2.03 6.19
CA ARG A 186 13.47 -1.11 6.10
C ARG A 186 14.15 -1.25 4.75
N ILE A 187 14.36 -0.10 4.11
CA ILE A 187 15.01 0.01 2.81
C ILE A 187 16.42 0.54 3.01
N TYR A 188 17.39 -0.14 2.40
CA TYR A 188 18.81 0.19 2.45
C TYR A 188 19.31 0.58 1.05
N PRO A 189 19.36 1.88 0.72
CA PRO A 189 20.02 2.34 -0.51
C PRO A 189 21.46 1.79 -0.59
N GLN A 190 21.83 1.24 -1.74
CA GLN A 190 23.17 0.69 -1.99
C GLN A 190 23.95 1.61 -2.92
N VAL A 191 23.39 1.90 -4.09
CA VAL A 191 23.99 2.79 -5.08
C VAL A 191 23.04 3.94 -5.35
N CYS A 192 23.54 5.16 -5.30
CA CYS A 192 22.77 6.38 -5.46
C CYS A 192 23.38 7.28 -6.53
N ARG A 193 22.57 8.08 -7.23
CA ARG A 193 23.05 9.16 -8.08
C ARG A 193 23.09 10.45 -7.25
N ARG A 194 24.30 10.99 -7.08
CA ARG A 194 24.62 12.17 -6.24
C ARG A 194 24.31 11.96 -4.77
N HIS A 195 23.03 11.89 -4.39
CA HIS A 195 22.60 11.62 -3.02
C HIS A 195 21.55 10.51 -2.99
N CYS A 196 21.48 9.79 -1.88
CA CYS A 196 20.46 8.78 -1.65
C CYS A 196 19.14 9.46 -1.31
N THR A 197 18.38 9.76 -2.36
CA THR A 197 17.10 10.46 -2.30
C THR A 197 15.97 9.57 -2.76
N LEU A 198 14.90 9.49 -1.98
CA LEU A 198 13.81 8.54 -2.19
C LEU A 198 12.43 9.14 -1.86
N ARG A 199 11.49 8.89 -2.77
CA ARG A 199 10.04 8.86 -2.57
C ARG A 199 9.59 7.43 -2.79
N MET A 200 8.61 6.95 -2.02
CA MET A 200 8.17 5.56 -2.15
C MET A 200 6.72 5.33 -1.79
N GLU A 201 6.20 4.20 -2.26
CA GLU A 201 4.93 3.60 -1.86
C GLU A 201 5.15 2.10 -1.62
N LEU A 202 4.66 1.60 -0.48
CA LEU A 202 4.68 0.16 -0.21
C LEU A 202 3.40 -0.45 -0.77
N LEU A 203 3.53 -1.59 -1.43
CA LEU A 203 2.41 -2.35 -1.96
C LEU A 203 2.17 -3.57 -1.09
N GLY A 204 0.90 -3.89 -0.86
CA GLY A 204 0.52 -5.04 -0.06
C GLY A 204 -0.93 -5.01 0.40
N CYS A 205 -1.16 -5.73 1.49
CA CYS A 205 -2.45 -5.85 2.15
C CYS A 205 -2.26 -6.38 3.58
N GLU A 206 -3.35 -6.39 4.34
CA GLU A 206 -3.44 -7.03 5.65
C GLU A 206 -3.60 -8.54 5.48
N LEU A 207 -2.98 -9.31 6.37
CA LEU A 207 -3.04 -10.77 6.37
C LEU A 207 -4.47 -11.33 6.52
N SER A 208 -5.35 -10.60 7.18
CA SER A 208 -6.76 -10.97 7.38
C SER A 208 -7.63 -10.81 6.12
N GLY A 209 -7.12 -10.17 5.06
CA GLY A 209 -7.86 -9.94 3.81
C GLY A 209 -8.77 -8.70 3.78
N CYS A 210 -8.74 -7.84 4.80
CA CYS A 210 -9.64 -6.69 4.92
C CYS A 210 -9.15 -5.39 4.27
N SER A 211 -8.24 -5.42 3.30
CA SER A 211 -7.56 -4.21 2.78
C SER A 211 -8.06 -3.70 1.44
N GLU A 212 -9.01 -4.40 0.82
CA GLU A 212 -9.51 -4.01 -0.48
C GLU A 212 -10.49 -2.84 -0.38
N PRO A 213 -10.41 -1.87 -1.30
CA PRO A 213 -11.33 -0.75 -1.30
C PRO A 213 -12.75 -1.25 -1.60
N MET A 214 -13.67 -0.99 -0.67
CA MET A 214 -15.08 -1.42 -0.75
C MET A 214 -15.87 -0.83 -1.93
N GLY A 215 -15.28 0.09 -2.71
CA GLY A 215 -15.90 0.56 -3.95
C GLY A 215 -16.24 2.05 -4.01
N MET A 216 -15.88 2.84 -3.01
CA MET A 216 -16.15 4.30 -3.03
C MET A 216 -15.50 4.98 -4.24
N LYS A 217 -14.23 4.64 -4.54
CA LYS A 217 -13.50 5.20 -5.67
C LYS A 217 -13.87 4.55 -7.01
N SER A 218 -14.00 3.22 -7.05
CA SER A 218 -14.24 2.48 -8.30
C SER A 218 -15.68 2.60 -8.80
N GLY A 219 -16.61 3.09 -7.98
CA GLY A 219 -18.02 3.14 -8.33
C GLY A 219 -18.78 1.84 -8.04
N HIS A 220 -18.14 0.85 -7.42
CA HIS A 220 -18.82 -0.40 -7.03
C HIS A 220 -19.90 -0.14 -5.98
N ILE A 221 -19.65 0.78 -5.03
CA ILE A 221 -20.71 1.37 -4.20
C ILE A 221 -21.44 2.38 -5.08
N GLN A 222 -22.73 2.18 -5.32
CA GLN A 222 -23.56 3.03 -6.16
C GLN A 222 -24.01 4.30 -5.42
N ASP A 223 -24.37 5.35 -6.16
CA ASP A 223 -24.73 6.65 -5.57
C ASP A 223 -25.94 6.55 -4.61
N TYR A 224 -26.92 5.68 -4.90
CA TYR A 224 -28.08 5.46 -4.03
C TYR A 224 -27.73 4.83 -2.66
N GLN A 225 -26.53 4.24 -2.53
CA GLN A 225 -26.04 3.66 -1.28
C GLN A 225 -25.42 4.72 -0.37
N ILE A 226 -25.23 5.95 -0.85
CA ILE A 226 -24.58 7.03 -0.12
C ILE A 226 -25.62 8.09 0.20
N THR A 227 -25.92 8.25 1.49
CA THR A 227 -26.91 9.20 2.00
C THR A 227 -26.26 10.17 2.98
N ALA A 228 -26.82 11.36 3.16
CA ALA A 228 -26.32 12.35 4.13
C ALA A 228 -27.47 13.01 4.88
N SER A 229 -27.14 13.65 6.01
CA SER A 229 -28.06 14.47 6.79
C SER A 229 -28.61 15.67 6.00
N SER A 230 -27.75 16.34 5.24
CA SER A 230 -28.08 17.53 4.47
C SER A 230 -27.12 17.72 3.28
N ILE A 231 -27.49 18.63 2.38
CA ILE A 231 -26.75 18.88 1.14
C ILE A 231 -26.70 20.39 0.88
N PHE A 232 -25.52 20.90 0.57
CA PHE A 232 -25.35 22.28 0.12
C PHE A 232 -25.65 22.44 -1.38
N ARG A 233 -26.48 23.43 -1.72
CA ARG A 233 -26.83 23.79 -3.11
C ARG A 233 -26.27 25.16 -3.44
N THR A 234 -25.41 25.24 -4.45
CA THR A 234 -24.92 26.54 -4.95
C THR A 234 -25.98 27.13 -5.90
N VAL A 235 -26.55 28.28 -5.51
CA VAL A 235 -27.54 29.03 -6.32
C VAL A 235 -28.84 28.24 -6.64
N ASN A 236 -29.22 27.26 -5.80
CA ASN A 236 -30.40 26.42 -6.02
C ASN A 236 -30.48 25.74 -7.41
N MET A 237 -29.36 25.58 -8.11
CA MET A 237 -29.28 24.86 -9.39
C MET A 237 -28.77 23.44 -9.18
N ASP A 238 -29.48 22.43 -9.69
CA ASP A 238 -29.15 21.01 -9.50
C ASP A 238 -27.74 20.64 -10.00
N MET A 239 -27.28 21.32 -11.07
CA MET A 239 -25.95 21.12 -11.66
C MET A 239 -24.79 21.47 -10.70
N PHE A 240 -25.04 22.30 -9.68
CA PHE A 240 -24.04 22.71 -8.68
C PHE A 240 -24.34 22.19 -7.26
N THR A 241 -25.08 21.09 -7.16
CA THR A 241 -25.41 20.47 -5.87
C THR A 241 -24.28 19.54 -5.39
N TRP A 242 -23.84 19.71 -4.14
CA TRP A 242 -22.76 18.95 -3.51
C TRP A 242 -23.27 17.65 -2.88
N GLU A 243 -23.84 16.78 -3.70
CA GLU A 243 -24.54 15.56 -3.30
C GLU A 243 -23.65 14.51 -2.61
N PRO A 244 -24.22 13.66 -1.73
CA PRO A 244 -23.48 12.59 -1.05
C PRO A 244 -22.80 11.61 -2.01
N GLY A 245 -23.40 11.28 -3.17
CA GLY A 245 -22.79 10.42 -4.19
C GLY A 245 -21.49 10.98 -4.81
N LYS A 246 -21.19 12.26 -4.58
CA LYS A 246 -19.93 12.90 -4.99
C LYS A 246 -18.82 12.75 -3.96
N ALA A 247 -19.08 12.22 -2.77
CA ALA A 247 -18.08 11.95 -1.73
C ALA A 247 -17.17 10.74 -2.07
N ARG A 248 -16.48 10.79 -3.21
CA ARG A 248 -15.62 9.70 -3.71
C ARG A 248 -14.17 10.15 -3.75
N LEU A 249 -13.28 9.28 -3.30
CA LEU A 249 -11.84 9.53 -3.30
C LEU A 249 -11.36 9.82 -4.73
N ASP A 250 -10.52 10.84 -4.88
CA ASP A 250 -9.93 11.31 -6.15
C ASP A 250 -10.92 11.83 -7.22
N LYS A 251 -12.19 12.07 -6.86
CA LYS A 251 -13.16 12.65 -7.81
C LYS A 251 -12.69 14.04 -8.26
N GLN A 252 -12.71 14.26 -9.58
CA GLN A 252 -12.32 15.52 -10.23
C GLN A 252 -13.56 16.22 -10.81
N GLY A 253 -13.46 17.53 -11.02
CA GLY A 253 -14.52 18.36 -11.61
C GLY A 253 -14.89 19.55 -10.75
N LYS A 254 -15.85 20.37 -11.21
CA LYS A 254 -16.29 21.59 -10.52
C LYS A 254 -17.02 21.32 -9.20
N VAL A 255 -17.78 20.22 -9.15
CA VAL A 255 -18.42 19.71 -7.93
C VAL A 255 -18.02 18.26 -7.76
N ASN A 256 -17.09 18.03 -6.86
CA ASN A 256 -16.34 16.78 -6.76
C ASN A 256 -16.27 16.23 -5.32
N ALA A 257 -17.06 16.79 -4.41
CA ALA A 257 -17.18 16.32 -3.04
C ALA A 257 -18.63 16.43 -2.57
N TRP A 258 -18.90 15.92 -1.36
CA TRP A 258 -20.11 16.23 -0.61
C TRP A 258 -19.85 17.44 0.29
N THR A 259 -20.89 18.24 0.51
CA THR A 259 -20.87 19.35 1.46
C THR A 259 -22.20 19.38 2.19
N ALA A 260 -22.15 19.40 3.52
CA ALA A 260 -23.33 19.55 4.36
C ALA A 260 -23.96 20.94 4.15
N GLY A 261 -25.28 21.02 4.25
CA GLY A 261 -26.02 22.28 4.14
C GLY A 261 -25.76 23.24 5.31
N HIS A 262 -25.38 22.70 6.47
CA HIS A 262 -25.04 23.46 7.67
C HIS A 262 -23.68 23.01 8.23
N SER A 263 -23.01 23.90 8.96
CA SER A 263 -21.70 23.63 9.58
C SER A 263 -21.84 23.36 11.08
N ASP A 264 -22.64 22.36 11.44
CA ASP A 264 -22.86 21.92 12.82
C ASP A 264 -22.38 20.46 13.05
N GLN A 265 -22.27 20.05 14.31
CA GLN A 265 -21.76 18.73 14.70
C GLN A 265 -22.75 17.57 14.48
N SER A 266 -23.99 17.85 14.10
CA SER A 266 -25.01 16.82 13.85
C SER A 266 -24.99 16.27 12.43
N GLN A 267 -24.18 16.87 11.54
CA GLN A 267 -24.11 16.47 10.14
C GLN A 267 -23.40 15.13 9.96
N TRP A 268 -23.93 14.29 9.07
CA TRP A 268 -23.41 12.95 8.82
C TRP A 268 -23.48 12.58 7.34
N LEU A 269 -22.56 11.70 6.95
CA LEU A 269 -22.54 10.99 5.68
C LEU A 269 -22.54 9.49 5.98
N GLN A 270 -23.51 8.78 5.42
CA GLN A 270 -23.72 7.36 5.63
C GLN A 270 -23.52 6.61 4.32
N VAL A 271 -22.80 5.50 4.39
CA VAL A 271 -22.61 4.58 3.27
C VAL A 271 -23.20 3.24 3.64
N ARG A 272 -24.15 2.76 2.85
CA ARG A 272 -24.75 1.43 2.98
C ARG A 272 -23.89 0.43 2.21
N ALA A 273 -22.99 -0.25 2.92
CA ALA A 273 -22.31 -1.42 2.35
C ALA A 273 -23.37 -2.51 2.09
N GLY A 274 -23.46 -2.97 0.83
CA GLY A 274 -24.28 -4.15 0.52
C GLY A 274 -23.77 -5.36 1.29
N ARG A 275 -24.67 -6.27 1.69
CA ARG A 275 -24.22 -7.58 2.18
C ARG A 275 -23.67 -8.35 0.99
N SER A 276 -22.37 -8.61 1.00
CA SER A 276 -21.68 -9.61 0.18
C SER A 276 -22.12 -11.00 0.60
#